data_AF-A0ABD6RJN3-F1
#
_entry.id   AF-A0ABD6RJN3-F1
#
_cell.length_a   1.000
_cell.length_b   1.000
_cell.length_c   1.000
_cell.angle_alpha   90.00
_cell.angle_beta   90.00
_cell.angle_gamma   90.00
#
_symmetry.space_group_name_H-M   'P 1'
#
loop_
_entity.id
_entity.type
_entity.pdbx_description
1 polymer ?
#
loop_
_entity_poly.entity_id
_entity_poly.type
_entity_poly.pdbx_seq_one_letter_code
_entity_poly.pdbx_strand_id
1 'polypeptide(L)'
;AKTAGTTSIASVNPTAQSKPAAKQAIDEALKAKEAAIDSRTDLTDEEKAVARADAKAKADEAKKNIDNATTDEAVSQAKTAGTTSIASVNPTAQSKPAAKQAIDDALKTKEASIDSRTDLTDEEKTAAKADAKAKADTAKQAIDTATTTAEVDQAKSTGTTEVNGVNPTAQSKPAAKQAIDDALKTKEASIDSRTDLTDEEKTAAKADAKAKADTAKQAIDTATTTAEVDQAKSTGTTEVNGVNPTAQSKPAAKQAIDDALKTKESAIDSRTDLTDEEKAAAKADAKAKADEAKKNIDAATTDEAVSQAKTAGTTEVNGVNPAA
;
A
#
# COMPACT_ATOMS: atom_id res chain seq x y z
N ALA A 1 77.13 -1.73 86.19
CA ALA A 1 75.68 -1.93 86.00
C ALA A 1 75.02 -0.58 85.76
N LYS A 2 74.14 -0.51 84.76
CA LYS A 2 73.05 0.47 84.62
C LYS A 2 73.34 1.94 84.25
N THR A 3 74.27 2.22 83.33
CA THR A 3 74.29 3.55 82.68
C THR A 3 74.78 3.52 81.24
N ALA A 4 74.01 2.88 80.36
CA ALA A 4 74.11 3.08 78.90
C ALA A 4 72.82 2.62 78.18
N GLY A 5 71.67 2.81 78.84
CA GLY A 5 70.36 2.36 78.35
C GLY A 5 69.62 3.35 77.45
N THR A 6 70.27 4.37 76.86
CA THR A 6 69.52 5.50 76.27
C THR A 6 70.09 6.12 74.98
N THR A 7 70.98 5.46 74.21
CA THR A 7 71.54 6.13 73.01
C THR A 7 71.71 5.25 71.78
N SER A 8 70.67 4.48 71.45
CA SER A 8 70.31 4.16 70.07
C SER A 8 68.90 3.62 70.01
N ILE A 9 67.93 4.42 70.47
CA ILE A 9 66.71 4.54 69.66
C ILE A 9 67.17 5.42 68.50
N ALA A 10 67.91 4.83 67.56
CA ALA A 10 67.89 5.35 66.22
C ALA A 10 66.40 5.47 65.93
N SER A 11 65.97 6.69 65.65
CA SER A 11 64.80 6.96 64.85
C SER A 11 64.93 6.09 63.59
N VAL A 12 64.60 4.80 63.70
CA VAL A 12 63.77 4.13 62.72
C VAL A 12 62.52 4.98 62.76
N ASN A 13 62.56 6.02 61.96
CA ASN A 13 61.40 6.48 61.24
C ASN A 13 61.31 5.44 60.13
N PRO A 14 60.69 4.25 60.33
CA PRO A 14 60.38 3.41 59.20
C PRO A 14 59.50 4.29 58.34
N THR A 15 60.05 4.81 57.25
CA THR A 15 59.25 5.46 56.25
C THR A 15 58.22 4.41 55.88
N ALA A 16 56.96 4.67 56.22
CA ALA A 16 55.83 3.80 55.93
C ALA A 16 55.65 3.77 54.41
N GLN A 17 56.54 3.08 53.68
CA GLN A 17 56.59 3.05 52.23
C GLN A 17 55.42 2.23 51.64
N SER A 18 54.81 1.33 52.43
CA SER A 18 53.73 0.47 51.97
C SER A 18 52.45 1.25 51.64
N LYS A 19 52.06 2.24 52.45
CA LYS A 19 50.81 3.01 52.24
C LYS A 19 50.84 3.90 50.99
N PRO A 20 51.86 4.75 50.75
CA PRO A 20 51.95 5.55 49.53
C PRO A 20 51.93 4.69 48.26
N ALA A 21 52.69 3.59 48.24
CA ALA A 21 52.72 2.68 47.09
C ALA A 21 51.37 1.98 46.85
N ALA A 22 50.66 1.59 47.93
CA ALA A 22 49.33 1.03 47.82
C ALA A 22 48.31 2.05 47.27
N LYS A 23 48.35 3.30 47.74
CA LYS A 23 47.48 4.37 47.22
C LYS A 23 47.76 4.69 45.75
N GLN A 24 49.02 4.73 45.35
CA GLN A 24 49.40 4.90 43.95
C GLN A 24 48.81 3.77 43.07
N ALA A 25 48.87 2.52 43.53
CA ALA A 25 48.27 1.41 42.79
C ALA A 25 46.73 1.52 42.67
N ILE A 26 46.05 2.12 43.66
CA ILE A 26 44.62 2.43 43.58
C ILE A 26 44.36 3.53 42.53
N ASP A 27 45.20 4.57 42.48
CA ASP A 27 45.09 5.63 41.48
C ASP A 27 45.30 5.11 40.05
N GLU A 28 46.30 4.25 39.86
CA GLU A 28 46.55 3.58 38.57
C GLU A 28 45.38 2.67 38.15
N ALA A 29 44.81 1.92 39.10
CA ALA A 29 43.64 1.07 38.85
C ALA A 29 42.39 1.90 38.49
N LEU A 30 42.14 2.99 39.21
CA LEU A 30 41.04 3.91 38.90
C LEU A 30 41.21 4.50 37.50
N LYS A 31 42.40 5.05 37.19
CA LYS A 31 42.70 5.63 35.88
C LYS A 31 42.51 4.64 34.74
N ALA A 32 43.00 3.40 34.91
CA ALA A 32 42.81 2.34 33.93
C ALA A 32 41.32 2.00 33.74
N LYS A 33 40.54 2.04 34.83
CA LYS A 33 39.12 1.74 34.80
C LYS A 33 38.29 2.83 34.11
N GLU A 34 38.58 4.10 34.40
CA GLU A 34 37.95 5.24 33.74
C GLU A 34 38.23 5.22 32.24
N ALA A 35 39.48 4.95 31.82
CA ALA A 35 39.83 4.81 30.41
C ALA A 35 39.07 3.66 29.71
N ALA A 36 38.84 2.54 30.41
CA ALA A 36 38.04 1.43 29.89
C ALA A 36 36.54 1.76 29.79
N ILE A 37 36.01 2.63 30.67
CA ILE A 37 34.64 3.15 30.58
C ILE A 37 34.52 4.15 29.41
N ASP A 38 35.51 5.02 29.24
CA ASP A 38 35.50 6.05 28.21
C ASP A 38 35.54 5.48 26.80
N SER A 39 36.24 4.36 26.60
CA SER A 39 36.34 3.68 25.32
C SER A 39 35.06 2.94 24.88
N ARG A 40 34.08 2.77 25.78
CA ARG A 40 32.81 2.14 25.46
C ARG A 40 31.90 3.09 24.67
N THR A 41 31.65 2.77 23.40
CA THR A 41 30.82 3.56 22.48
C THR A 41 29.33 3.25 22.59
N ASP A 42 28.98 2.14 23.23
CA ASP A 42 27.61 1.74 23.51
C ASP A 42 26.97 2.56 24.64
N LEU A 43 27.79 3.16 25.51
CA LEU A 43 27.36 4.03 26.59
C LEU A 43 27.25 5.48 26.16
N THR A 44 26.26 6.15 26.71
CA THR A 44 26.15 7.62 26.71
C THR A 44 27.10 8.26 27.71
N ASP A 45 27.37 9.55 27.55
CA ASP A 45 28.21 10.34 28.44
C ASP A 45 27.65 10.36 29.87
N GLU A 46 26.32 10.35 30.04
CA GLU A 46 25.67 10.26 31.35
C GLU A 46 25.90 8.89 32.02
N GLU A 47 25.74 7.79 31.27
CA GLU A 47 26.00 6.44 31.80
C GLU A 47 27.48 6.25 32.16
N LYS A 48 28.40 6.81 31.36
CA LYS A 48 29.83 6.84 31.68
C LYS A 48 30.10 7.64 32.95
N ALA A 49 29.47 8.80 33.12
CA ALA A 49 29.65 9.64 34.32
C ALA A 49 29.22 8.91 35.60
N VAL A 50 28.09 8.19 35.56
CA VAL A 50 27.64 7.34 36.69
C VAL A 50 28.66 6.24 37.00
N ALA A 51 29.17 5.55 35.97
CA ALA A 51 30.16 4.49 36.14
C ALA A 51 31.50 5.00 36.71
N ARG A 52 31.98 6.16 36.24
CA ARG A 52 33.19 6.80 36.78
C ARG A 52 33.00 7.21 38.24
N ALA A 53 31.84 7.76 38.60
CA ALA A 53 31.52 8.12 39.98
C ALA A 53 31.55 6.90 40.91
N ASP A 54 31.00 5.75 40.47
CA ASP A 54 31.06 4.49 41.21
C ASP A 54 32.50 3.96 41.36
N ALA A 55 33.29 3.97 40.28
CA ALA A 55 34.71 3.60 40.34
C ALA A 55 35.51 4.50 41.29
N LYS A 56 35.26 5.81 41.25
CA LYS A 56 35.90 6.77 42.15
C LYS A 56 35.50 6.56 43.60
N ALA A 57 34.22 6.30 43.89
CA ALA A 57 33.76 6.00 45.24
C ALA A 57 34.47 4.76 45.82
N LYS A 58 34.60 3.69 45.02
CA LYS A 58 35.35 2.49 45.41
C LYS A 58 36.83 2.75 45.64
N ALA A 59 37.46 3.61 44.83
CA ALA A 59 38.85 4.02 45.02
C ALA A 59 39.06 4.84 46.30
N ASP A 60 38.15 5.77 46.59
CA ASP A 60 38.19 6.59 47.80
C ASP A 60 38.00 5.70 49.06
N GLU A 61 37.10 4.71 49.01
CA GLU A 61 36.94 3.71 50.07
C GLU A 61 38.20 2.85 50.26
N ALA A 62 38.82 2.38 49.17
CA ALA A 62 40.06 1.62 49.24
C ALA A 62 41.21 2.40 49.89
N LYS A 63 41.35 3.70 49.56
CA LYS A 63 42.35 4.59 50.18
C LYS A 63 42.10 4.77 51.67
N LYS A 64 40.84 4.90 52.08
CA LYS A 64 40.46 4.96 53.50
C LYS A 64 40.83 3.67 54.25
N ASN A 65 40.62 2.51 53.63
CA ASN A 65 41.02 1.22 54.20
C ASN A 65 42.54 1.09 54.34
N ILE A 66 43.31 1.57 53.35
CA ILE A 66 44.78 1.64 53.42
C ILE A 66 45.25 2.57 54.54
N ASP A 67 44.59 3.73 54.72
CA ASP A 67 44.92 4.66 55.80
C ASP A 67 44.70 4.04 57.18
N ASN A 68 43.62 3.27 57.35
CA ASN A 68 43.27 2.60 58.60
C ASN A 68 44.11 1.35 58.89
N ALA A 69 44.79 0.77 57.91
CA ALA A 69 45.61 -0.42 58.10
C ALA A 69 46.80 -0.17 59.04
N THR A 70 47.03 -1.08 59.99
CA THR A 70 48.07 -0.96 61.03
C THR A 70 49.32 -1.82 60.77
N THR A 71 49.27 -2.70 59.77
CA THR A 71 50.38 -3.59 59.37
C THR A 71 50.55 -3.57 57.85
N ASP A 72 51.75 -3.91 57.35
CA ASP A 72 52.01 -3.98 55.90
C ASP A 72 51.16 -5.05 55.21
N GLU A 73 50.89 -6.16 55.90
CA GLU A 73 49.99 -7.21 55.41
C GLU A 73 48.56 -6.67 55.24
N ALA A 74 48.05 -5.92 56.21
CA ALA A 74 46.73 -5.28 56.10
C ALA A 74 46.70 -4.22 54.98
N VAL A 75 47.80 -3.50 54.74
CA VAL A 75 47.92 -2.57 53.60
C VAL A 75 47.86 -3.34 52.26
N SER A 76 48.56 -4.48 52.16
CA SER A 76 48.56 -5.34 50.98
C SER A 76 47.17 -5.93 50.68
N GLN A 77 46.47 -6.39 51.72
CA GLN A 77 45.10 -6.89 51.59
C GLN A 77 44.12 -5.78 51.18
N ALA A 78 44.20 -4.60 51.82
CA ALA A 78 43.36 -3.45 51.47
C ALA A 78 43.59 -2.98 50.04
N LYS A 79 44.85 -2.94 49.58
CA LYS A 79 45.21 -2.68 48.17
C LYS A 79 44.53 -3.68 47.24
N THR A 80 44.66 -4.98 47.52
CA THR A 80 44.14 -6.06 46.67
C THR A 80 42.61 -6.05 46.60
N ALA A 81 41.94 -5.85 47.73
CA ALA A 81 40.49 -5.70 47.78
C ALA A 81 40.03 -4.45 47.01
N GLY A 82 40.74 -3.32 47.17
CA GLY A 82 40.45 -2.07 46.49
C GLY A 82 40.56 -2.16 44.97
N THR A 83 41.67 -2.71 44.46
CA THR A 83 41.85 -2.90 43.00
C THR A 83 40.81 -3.86 42.43
N THR A 84 40.46 -4.91 43.16
CA THR A 84 39.39 -5.87 42.75
C THR A 84 38.02 -5.18 42.68
N SER A 85 37.69 -4.36 43.69
CA SER A 85 36.43 -3.61 43.72
C SER A 85 36.33 -2.62 42.55
N ILE A 86 37.38 -1.84 42.27
CA ILE A 86 37.41 -0.93 41.11
C ILE A 86 37.25 -1.71 39.81
N ALA A 87 37.94 -2.83 39.66
CA ALA A 87 37.86 -3.67 38.47
C ALA A 87 36.44 -4.18 38.21
N SER A 88 35.63 -4.38 39.25
CA SER A 88 34.27 -4.92 39.15
C SER A 88 33.24 -3.93 38.58
N VAL A 89 33.57 -2.64 38.44
CA VAL A 89 32.63 -1.65 37.89
C VAL A 89 32.34 -1.96 36.42
N ASN A 90 31.14 -2.39 36.08
CA ASN A 90 30.81 -2.70 34.69
C ASN A 90 29.43 -2.15 34.35
N PRO A 91 29.34 -0.93 33.79
CA PRO A 91 28.05 -0.34 33.42
C PRO A 91 27.36 -1.16 32.32
N THR A 92 26.04 -1.09 32.28
CA THR A 92 25.23 -1.68 31.19
C THR A 92 24.61 -0.55 30.39
N ALA A 93 24.73 -0.59 29.06
CA ALA A 93 24.08 0.39 28.20
C ALA A 93 22.56 0.20 28.22
N GLN A 94 21.82 1.30 28.41
CA GLN A 94 20.37 1.34 28.51
C GLN A 94 19.79 2.23 27.40
N SER A 95 20.34 3.43 27.21
CA SER A 95 19.76 4.45 26.33
C SER A 95 19.72 4.02 24.86
N LYS A 96 20.87 3.64 24.28
CA LYS A 96 20.94 3.25 22.86
C LYS A 96 20.15 1.98 22.54
N PRO A 97 20.24 0.87 23.32
CA PRO A 97 19.43 -0.32 23.07
C PRO A 97 17.93 -0.05 23.12
N ALA A 98 17.45 0.71 24.11
CA ALA A 98 16.03 1.05 24.23
C ALA A 98 15.53 1.89 23.04
N ALA A 99 16.34 2.85 22.58
CA ALA A 99 16.00 3.66 21.41
C ALA A 99 15.92 2.82 20.12
N LYS A 100 16.86 1.88 19.91
CA LYS A 100 16.83 0.98 18.75
C LYS A 100 15.61 0.07 18.76
N GLN A 101 15.24 -0.45 19.93
CA GLN A 101 14.01 -1.25 20.09
C GLN A 101 12.76 -0.45 19.70
N ALA A 102 12.66 0.81 20.11
CA ALA A 102 11.54 1.66 19.73
C ALA A 102 11.44 1.90 18.22
N ILE A 103 12.58 1.99 17.51
CA ILE A 103 12.62 2.06 16.04
C ILE A 103 12.14 0.75 15.41
N ASP A 104 12.55 -0.40 15.95
CA ASP A 104 12.11 -1.71 15.46
C ASP A 104 10.60 -1.94 15.65
N ASP A 105 10.07 -1.52 16.79
CA ASP A 105 8.63 -1.61 17.08
C ASP A 105 7.80 -0.69 16.15
N ALA A 106 8.31 0.51 15.88
CA ALA A 106 7.70 1.42 14.91
C ALA A 106 7.73 0.84 13.49
N LEU A 107 8.87 0.29 13.05
CA LEU A 107 9.00 -0.36 11.75
C LEU A 107 8.03 -1.53 11.61
N LYS A 108 7.99 -2.44 12.59
CA LYS A 108 7.06 -3.58 12.58
C LYS A 108 5.61 -3.16 12.49
N THR A 109 5.22 -2.15 13.27
CA THR A 109 3.86 -1.58 13.23
C THR A 109 3.56 -0.99 11.85
N LYS A 110 4.55 -0.32 11.25
CA LYS A 110 4.39 0.30 9.95
C LYS A 110 4.25 -0.71 8.81
N GLU A 111 5.08 -1.75 8.80
CA GLU A 111 5.01 -2.83 7.83
C GLU A 111 3.67 -3.56 7.91
N ALA A 112 3.16 -3.81 9.11
CA ALA A 112 1.84 -4.41 9.31
C ALA A 112 0.70 -3.51 8.77
N SER A 113 0.80 -2.20 8.96
CA SER A 113 -0.15 -1.24 8.36
C SER A 113 -0.11 -1.27 6.82
N ILE A 114 1.09 -1.32 6.23
CA ILE A 114 1.26 -1.45 4.76
C ILE A 114 0.68 -2.79 4.27
N ASP A 115 0.89 -3.89 4.99
CA ASP A 115 0.34 -5.20 4.62
C ASP A 115 -1.18 -5.22 4.58
N SER A 116 -1.81 -4.53 5.52
CA SER A 116 -3.26 -4.45 5.63
C SER A 116 -3.94 -3.67 4.50
N ARG A 117 -3.18 -2.90 3.70
CA ARG A 117 -3.72 -2.13 2.59
C ARG A 117 -4.05 -3.02 1.40
N THR A 118 -5.34 -3.11 1.06
CA THR A 118 -5.86 -3.92 -0.05
C THR A 118 -5.88 -3.17 -1.38
N ASP A 119 -5.73 -1.85 -1.35
CA ASP A 119 -5.66 -1.01 -2.54
C ASP A 119 -4.29 -1.10 -3.26
N LEU A 120 -3.25 -1.50 -2.54
CA LEU A 120 -1.90 -1.68 -3.06
C LEU A 120 -1.67 -3.07 -3.65
N THR A 121 -0.80 -3.14 -4.65
CA THR A 121 -0.20 -4.41 -5.09
C THR A 121 0.96 -4.84 -4.19
N ASP A 122 1.34 -6.11 -4.28
CA ASP A 122 2.48 -6.66 -3.54
C ASP A 122 3.80 -5.96 -3.88
N GLU A 123 3.97 -5.51 -5.13
CA GLU A 123 5.15 -4.73 -5.54
C GLU A 123 5.17 -3.34 -4.88
N GLU A 124 4.02 -2.64 -4.85
CA GLU A 124 3.90 -1.34 -4.20
C GLU A 124 4.12 -1.45 -2.67
N LYS A 125 3.61 -2.52 -2.04
CA LYS A 125 3.88 -2.83 -0.62
C LYS A 125 5.36 -3.07 -0.38
N THR A 126 6.01 -3.88 -1.22
CA THR A 126 7.43 -4.20 -1.09
C THR A 126 8.29 -2.94 -1.16
N ALA A 127 8.02 -2.07 -2.13
CA ALA A 127 8.72 -0.79 -2.24
C ALA A 127 8.53 0.10 -0.99
N ALA A 128 7.30 0.17 -0.47
CA ALA A 128 6.99 0.95 0.73
C ALA A 128 7.69 0.42 1.99
N LYS A 129 7.73 -0.91 2.17
CA LYS A 129 8.44 -1.54 3.29
C LYS A 129 9.95 -1.31 3.21
N ALA A 130 10.52 -1.40 2.01
CA ALA A 130 11.94 -1.10 1.79
C ALA A 130 12.27 0.36 2.17
N ASP A 131 11.40 1.31 1.81
CA ASP A 131 11.55 2.71 2.21
C ASP A 131 11.46 2.91 3.74
N ALA A 132 10.48 2.28 4.40
CA ALA A 132 10.36 2.31 5.86
C ALA A 132 11.59 1.71 6.56
N LYS A 133 12.09 0.58 6.05
CA LYS A 133 13.30 -0.07 6.56
C LYS A 133 14.53 0.81 6.38
N ALA A 134 14.70 1.46 5.23
CA ALA A 134 15.82 2.38 5.00
C ALA A 134 15.83 3.53 6.02
N LYS A 135 14.66 4.12 6.29
CA LYS A 135 14.51 5.17 7.32
C LYS A 135 14.83 4.65 8.74
N ALA A 136 14.40 3.45 9.07
CA ALA A 136 14.73 2.81 10.35
C ALA A 136 16.24 2.57 10.49
N ASP A 137 16.90 2.09 9.44
CA ASP A 137 18.35 1.85 9.43
C ASP A 137 19.13 3.17 9.58
N THR A 138 18.71 4.26 8.91
CA THR A 138 19.28 5.60 9.10
C THR A 138 19.13 6.09 10.55
N ALA A 139 17.96 5.89 11.17
CA ALA A 139 17.75 6.27 12.57
C ALA A 139 18.67 5.50 13.54
N LYS A 140 18.86 4.19 13.31
CA LYS A 140 19.77 3.36 14.11
C LYS A 140 21.22 3.82 14.00
N GLN A 141 21.67 4.24 12.82
CA GLN A 141 23.01 4.82 12.62
C GLN A 141 23.18 6.16 13.38
N ALA A 142 22.13 7.00 13.41
CA ALA A 142 22.14 8.23 14.20
C ALA A 142 22.23 7.93 15.72
N ILE A 143 21.49 6.91 16.20
CA ILE A 143 21.57 6.44 17.59
C ILE A 143 22.97 5.91 17.94
N ASP A 144 23.62 5.20 17.02
CA ASP A 144 24.99 4.71 17.22
C ASP A 144 26.00 5.85 17.37
N THR A 145 25.81 6.93 16.61
CA THR A 145 26.69 8.10 16.60
C THR A 145 26.46 9.04 17.80
N ALA A 146 25.25 9.09 18.37
CA ALA A 146 24.92 9.94 19.51
C ALA A 146 25.83 9.66 20.73
N THR A 147 26.28 10.69 21.43
CA THR A 147 27.11 10.52 22.65
C THR A 147 26.32 10.80 23.92
N THR A 148 25.28 11.63 23.85
CA THR A 148 24.43 11.95 25.00
C THR A 148 23.07 11.26 24.93
N THR A 149 22.42 11.11 26.09
CA THR A 149 21.05 10.57 26.16
C THR A 149 20.06 11.46 25.40
N ALA A 150 20.24 12.79 25.44
CA ALA A 150 19.39 13.72 24.71
C ALA A 150 19.47 13.54 23.18
N GLU A 151 20.68 13.33 22.64
CA GLU A 151 20.87 13.04 21.21
C GLU A 151 20.28 11.69 20.82
N VAL A 152 20.41 10.66 21.68
CA VAL A 152 19.77 9.35 21.48
C VAL A 152 18.25 9.50 21.41
N ASP A 153 17.65 10.26 22.32
CA ASP A 153 16.22 10.51 22.34
C ASP A 153 15.74 11.31 21.12
N GLN A 154 16.53 12.30 20.67
CA GLN A 154 16.23 13.05 19.46
C GLN A 154 16.29 12.14 18.22
N ALA A 155 17.33 11.31 18.08
CA ALA A 155 17.46 10.37 16.97
C ALA A 155 16.32 9.35 16.95
N LYS A 156 15.91 8.84 18.12
CA LYS A 156 14.73 7.99 18.29
C LYS A 156 13.45 8.69 17.84
N SER A 157 13.21 9.93 18.30
CA SER A 157 12.00 10.69 17.97
C SER A 157 11.91 11.00 16.48
N THR A 158 13.01 11.46 15.88
CA THR A 158 13.08 11.70 14.44
C THR A 158 12.88 10.41 13.66
N GLY A 159 13.58 9.33 14.02
CA GLY A 159 13.50 8.05 13.34
C GLY A 159 12.11 7.42 13.36
N THR A 160 11.45 7.41 14.51
CA THR A 160 10.07 6.92 14.63
C THR A 160 9.10 7.75 13.80
N THR A 161 9.27 9.08 13.75
CA THR A 161 8.46 9.98 12.91
C THR A 161 8.63 9.67 11.43
N GLU A 162 9.87 9.54 10.95
CA GLU A 162 10.19 9.23 9.56
C GLU A 162 9.62 7.88 9.13
N VAL A 163 9.83 6.83 9.93
CA VAL A 163 9.28 5.49 9.67
C VAL A 163 7.75 5.53 9.59
N ASN A 164 7.10 6.17 10.57
CA ASN A 164 5.64 6.30 10.59
C ASN A 164 5.10 7.13 9.42
N GLY A 165 5.89 8.06 8.89
CA GLY A 165 5.55 8.93 7.76
C GLY A 165 5.46 8.25 6.40
N VAL A 166 5.96 7.01 6.25
CA VAL A 166 5.92 6.29 4.96
C VAL A 166 4.48 6.01 4.54
N ASN A 167 3.97 6.66 3.50
CA ASN A 167 2.60 6.42 3.04
C ASN A 167 2.57 6.18 1.53
N PRO A 168 2.55 4.91 1.08
CA PRO A 168 2.51 4.62 -0.35
C PRO A 168 1.18 5.04 -0.97
N THR A 169 1.21 5.39 -2.25
CA THR A 169 0.00 5.70 -3.03
C THR A 169 -0.25 4.56 -4.01
N ALA A 170 -1.47 4.01 -4.03
CA ALA A 170 -1.86 3.00 -5.02
C ALA A 170 -1.90 3.60 -6.42
N GLN A 171 -1.28 2.93 -7.39
CA GLN A 171 -1.22 3.35 -8.79
C GLN A 171 -1.86 2.31 -9.71
N SER A 172 -1.50 1.03 -9.54
CA SER A 172 -1.90 -0.03 -10.49
C SER A 172 -3.41 -0.25 -10.56
N LYS A 173 -4.09 -0.47 -9.43
CA LYS A 173 -5.54 -0.73 -9.40
C LYS A 173 -6.37 0.48 -9.88
N PRO A 174 -6.13 1.72 -9.41
CA PRO A 174 -6.86 2.89 -9.91
C PRO A 174 -6.71 3.10 -11.42
N ALA A 175 -5.50 2.98 -11.97
CA ALA A 175 -5.26 3.14 -13.40
C ALA A 175 -5.99 2.07 -14.23
N ALA A 176 -6.00 0.81 -13.77
CA ALA A 176 -6.74 -0.27 -14.42
C ALA A 176 -8.26 -0.03 -14.43
N LYS A 177 -8.82 0.44 -13.30
CA LYS A 177 -10.26 0.76 -13.23
C LYS A 177 -10.64 1.90 -14.15
N GLN A 178 -9.80 2.93 -14.27
CA GLN A 178 -10.01 4.02 -15.22
C GLN A 178 -10.06 3.51 -16.66
N ALA A 179 -9.17 2.59 -17.05
CA ALA A 179 -9.18 2.01 -18.39
C ALA A 179 -10.48 1.21 -18.69
N ILE A 180 -11.05 0.54 -17.68
CA ILE A 180 -12.36 -0.12 -17.79
C ILE A 180 -13.49 0.90 -17.99
N ASP A 181 -13.46 2.01 -17.25
CA ASP A 181 -14.45 3.09 -17.39
C ASP A 181 -14.39 3.75 -18.77
N ASP A 182 -13.19 3.99 -19.29
CA ASP A 182 -13.00 4.56 -20.63
C ASP A 182 -13.48 3.62 -21.73
N ALA A 183 -13.23 2.30 -21.59
CA ALA A 183 -13.74 1.28 -22.50
C ALA A 183 -15.28 1.22 -22.46
N LEU A 184 -15.88 1.24 -21.27
CA LEU A 184 -17.33 1.25 -21.10
C LEU A 184 -17.96 2.48 -21.77
N LYS A 185 -17.45 3.68 -21.48
CA LYS A 185 -17.94 4.92 -22.09
C LYS A 185 -17.87 4.89 -23.61
N THR A 186 -16.76 4.42 -24.16
CA THR A 186 -16.59 4.25 -25.61
C THR A 186 -17.63 3.27 -26.17
N LYS A 187 -17.88 2.17 -25.45
CA LYS A 187 -18.82 1.16 -25.88
C LYS A 187 -20.26 1.63 -25.87
N GLU A 188 -20.68 2.33 -24.82
CA GLU A 188 -22.01 2.91 -24.70
C GLU A 188 -22.27 3.91 -25.82
N ALA A 189 -21.29 4.76 -26.15
CA ALA A 189 -21.40 5.69 -27.28
C ALA A 189 -21.53 4.98 -28.63
N SER A 190 -20.83 3.85 -28.83
CA SER A 190 -20.99 3.01 -30.02
C SER A 190 -22.35 2.32 -30.10
N ILE A 191 -22.98 2.01 -28.97
CA ILE A 191 -24.35 1.45 -28.93
C ILE A 191 -25.37 2.55 -29.23
N ASP A 192 -25.17 3.75 -28.68
CA ASP A 192 -26.07 4.89 -28.92
C ASP A 192 -26.16 5.29 -30.39
N SER A 193 -25.02 5.23 -31.10
CA SER A 193 -24.94 5.60 -32.52
C SER A 193 -25.63 4.61 -33.46
N ARG A 194 -26.01 3.42 -32.98
CA ARG A 194 -26.73 2.42 -33.79
C ARG A 194 -28.18 2.83 -34.00
N THR A 195 -28.56 3.09 -35.24
CA THR A 195 -29.92 3.51 -35.62
C THR A 195 -30.85 2.34 -35.94
N ASP A 196 -30.28 1.15 -36.15
CA ASP A 196 -31.01 -0.09 -36.41
C ASP A 196 -31.63 -0.69 -35.13
N LEU A 197 -31.11 -0.32 -33.96
CA LEU A 197 -31.62 -0.72 -32.64
C LEU A 197 -32.74 0.20 -32.16
N THR A 198 -33.66 -0.36 -31.38
CA THR A 198 -34.59 0.42 -30.55
C THR A 198 -33.94 0.86 -29.24
N ASP A 199 -34.58 1.81 -28.54
CA ASP A 199 -34.12 2.34 -27.27
C ASP A 199 -34.06 1.22 -26.21
N GLU A 200 -35.02 0.29 -26.20
CA GLU A 200 -35.04 -0.88 -25.32
C GLU A 200 -33.85 -1.82 -25.58
N GLU A 201 -33.55 -2.12 -26.84
CA GLU A 201 -32.41 -2.96 -27.24
C GLU A 201 -31.06 -2.30 -26.86
N LYS A 202 -30.96 -0.96 -27.01
CA LYS A 202 -29.79 -0.20 -26.56
C LYS A 202 -29.62 -0.25 -25.05
N THR A 203 -30.70 -0.05 -24.29
CA THR A 203 -30.66 -0.11 -22.82
C THR A 203 -30.19 -1.47 -22.34
N ALA A 204 -30.71 -2.56 -22.92
CA ALA A 204 -30.28 -3.91 -22.59
C ALA A 204 -28.78 -4.14 -22.88
N ALA A 205 -28.30 -3.67 -24.03
CA ALA A 205 -26.89 -3.79 -24.42
C ALA A 205 -25.95 -2.99 -23.50
N LYS A 206 -26.32 -1.76 -23.12
CA LYS A 206 -25.53 -0.95 -22.19
C LYS A 206 -25.48 -1.57 -20.80
N ALA A 207 -26.60 -2.13 -20.33
CA ALA A 207 -26.66 -2.84 -19.05
C ALA A 207 -25.71 -4.05 -19.05
N ASP A 208 -25.64 -4.81 -20.14
CA ASP A 208 -24.69 -5.92 -20.30
C ASP A 208 -23.23 -5.44 -20.29
N ALA A 209 -22.91 -4.36 -21.00
CA ALA A 209 -21.56 -3.77 -20.98
C ALA A 209 -21.16 -3.28 -19.58
N LYS A 210 -22.09 -2.63 -18.86
CA LYS A 210 -21.90 -2.18 -17.48
C LYS A 210 -21.64 -3.35 -16.53
N ALA A 211 -22.39 -4.45 -16.65
CA ALA A 211 -22.21 -5.64 -15.83
C ALA A 211 -20.82 -6.30 -16.04
N LYS A 212 -20.35 -6.34 -17.29
CA LYS A 212 -19.00 -6.81 -17.62
C LYS A 212 -17.92 -5.89 -17.05
N ALA A 213 -18.10 -4.57 -17.14
CA ALA A 213 -17.19 -3.60 -16.53
C ALA A 213 -17.11 -3.76 -15.00
N ASP A 214 -18.26 -3.94 -14.33
CA ASP A 214 -18.31 -4.13 -12.88
C ASP A 214 -17.64 -5.44 -12.44
N THR A 215 -17.79 -6.51 -13.22
CA THR A 215 -17.11 -7.80 -13.00
C THR A 215 -15.59 -7.63 -13.12
N ALA A 216 -15.12 -6.88 -14.12
CA ALA A 216 -13.69 -6.60 -14.29
C ALA A 216 -13.12 -5.78 -13.13
N LYS A 217 -13.85 -4.78 -12.62
CA LYS A 217 -13.43 -3.98 -11.46
C LYS A 217 -13.31 -4.82 -10.19
N GLN A 218 -14.22 -5.78 -9.98
CA GLN A 218 -14.13 -6.74 -8.87
C GLN A 218 -12.89 -7.64 -8.99
N ALA A 219 -12.57 -8.11 -10.20
CA ALA A 219 -11.34 -8.87 -10.44
C ALA A 219 -10.08 -8.03 -10.13
N ILE A 220 -10.06 -6.76 -10.54
CA ILE A 220 -8.97 -5.81 -10.21
C ILE A 220 -8.85 -5.60 -8.70
N ASP A 221 -9.97 -5.51 -7.97
CA ASP A 221 -9.96 -5.37 -6.52
C ASP A 221 -9.34 -6.59 -5.81
N THR A 222 -9.58 -7.78 -6.36
CA THR A 222 -9.13 -9.06 -5.79
C THR A 222 -7.66 -9.37 -6.13
N ALA A 223 -7.15 -8.85 -7.25
CA ALA A 223 -5.76 -9.04 -7.67
C ALA A 223 -4.76 -8.54 -6.61
N THR A 224 -3.68 -9.28 -6.36
CA THR A 224 -2.64 -8.88 -5.40
C THR A 224 -1.38 -8.37 -6.09
N THR A 225 -1.09 -8.85 -7.29
CA THR A 225 0.08 -8.43 -8.07
C THR A 225 -0.28 -7.46 -9.20
N THR A 226 0.70 -6.68 -9.64
CA THR A 226 0.54 -5.80 -10.80
C THR A 226 0.19 -6.59 -12.07
N ALA A 227 0.76 -7.79 -12.23
CA ALA A 227 0.48 -8.66 -13.38
C ALA A 227 -0.98 -9.14 -13.41
N GLU A 228 -1.54 -9.52 -12.26
CA GLU A 228 -2.95 -9.89 -12.15
C GLU A 228 -3.88 -8.70 -12.41
N VAL A 229 -3.53 -7.50 -11.92
CA VAL A 229 -4.27 -6.26 -12.22
C VAL A 229 -4.29 -6.00 -13.72
N ASP A 230 -3.15 -6.14 -14.40
CA ASP A 230 -3.04 -5.96 -15.85
C ASP A 230 -3.83 -7.02 -16.63
N GLN A 231 -3.82 -8.26 -16.17
CA GLN A 231 -4.63 -9.33 -16.77
C GLN A 231 -6.13 -9.05 -16.60
N ALA A 232 -6.59 -8.67 -15.40
CA ALA A 232 -7.98 -8.34 -15.14
C ALA A 232 -8.44 -7.14 -15.97
N LYS A 233 -7.60 -6.11 -16.09
CA LYS A 233 -7.80 -4.96 -16.99
C LYS A 233 -7.98 -5.43 -18.43
N SER A 234 -7.04 -6.22 -18.97
CA SER A 234 -7.07 -6.66 -20.37
C SER A 234 -8.29 -7.53 -20.69
N THR A 235 -8.61 -8.48 -19.81
CA THR A 235 -9.80 -9.33 -19.94
C THR A 235 -11.06 -8.46 -19.89
N GLY A 236 -11.17 -7.58 -18.88
CA GLY A 236 -12.31 -6.69 -18.71
C GLY A 236 -12.56 -5.78 -19.91
N THR A 237 -11.52 -5.14 -20.44
CA THR A 237 -11.65 -4.31 -21.64
C THR A 237 -12.11 -5.12 -22.86
N THR A 238 -11.64 -6.36 -23.01
CA THR A 238 -12.04 -7.25 -24.10
C THR A 238 -13.53 -7.61 -23.98
N GLU A 239 -13.98 -8.01 -22.79
CA GLU A 239 -15.37 -8.36 -22.51
C GLU A 239 -16.32 -7.18 -22.77
N VAL A 240 -16.01 -5.99 -22.24
CA VAL A 240 -16.81 -4.78 -22.48
C VAL A 240 -16.89 -4.45 -23.97
N ASN A 241 -15.75 -4.45 -24.67
CA ASN A 241 -15.72 -4.17 -26.10
C ASN A 241 -16.46 -5.23 -26.94
N GLY A 242 -16.54 -6.47 -26.45
CA GLY A 242 -17.22 -7.59 -27.09
C GLY A 242 -18.75 -7.50 -27.12
N VAL A 243 -19.37 -6.61 -26.36
CA VAL A 243 -20.85 -6.48 -26.33
C VAL A 243 -21.39 -6.05 -27.69
N ASN A 244 -22.09 -6.91 -28.41
CA ASN A 244 -22.62 -6.55 -29.73
C ASN A 244 -24.10 -6.92 -29.85
N PRO A 245 -25.02 -5.98 -29.58
CA PRO A 245 -26.45 -6.27 -29.69
C PRO A 245 -26.86 -6.56 -31.13
N THR A 246 -27.89 -7.38 -31.29
CA THR A 246 -28.49 -7.66 -32.61
C THR A 246 -29.87 -7.03 -32.65
N ALA A 247 -30.16 -6.23 -33.68
CA ALA A 247 -31.49 -5.65 -33.88
C ALA A 247 -32.52 -6.75 -34.16
N GLN A 248 -33.66 -6.70 -33.46
CA GLN A 248 -34.76 -7.66 -33.58
C GLN A 248 -36.04 -6.95 -34.03
N SER A 249 -36.41 -5.84 -33.37
CA SER A 249 -37.72 -5.20 -33.56
C SER A 249 -37.93 -4.66 -34.98
N LYS A 250 -37.01 -3.83 -35.49
CA LYS A 250 -37.14 -3.24 -36.85
C LYS A 250 -37.07 -4.30 -37.96
N PRO A 251 -36.10 -5.25 -37.97
CA PRO A 251 -36.06 -6.30 -38.98
C PRO A 251 -37.34 -7.16 -39.01
N ALA A 252 -37.85 -7.57 -37.85
CA ALA A 252 -39.08 -8.37 -37.76
C ALA A 252 -40.31 -7.59 -38.27
N ALA A 253 -40.40 -6.30 -37.97
CA ALA A 253 -41.48 -5.44 -38.47
C ALA A 253 -41.44 -5.28 -39.99
N LYS A 254 -40.25 -5.05 -40.57
CA LYS A 254 -40.08 -4.95 -42.02
C LYS A 254 -40.44 -6.24 -42.75
N GLN A 255 -40.07 -7.40 -42.19
CA GLN A 255 -40.45 -8.70 -42.74
C GLN A 255 -41.99 -8.84 -42.80
N ALA A 256 -42.70 -8.41 -41.75
CA ALA A 256 -44.16 -8.46 -41.74
C ALA A 256 -44.81 -7.55 -42.80
N ILE A 257 -44.21 -6.40 -43.11
CA ILE A 257 -44.64 -5.54 -44.23
C ILE A 257 -44.42 -6.25 -45.57
N ASP A 258 -43.27 -6.91 -45.76
CA ASP A 258 -42.97 -7.66 -46.98
C ASP A 258 -43.93 -8.83 -47.20
N ASP A 259 -44.26 -9.56 -46.13
CA ASP A 259 -45.22 -10.66 -46.19
C ASP A 259 -46.64 -10.17 -46.51
N ALA A 260 -47.06 -9.03 -45.94
CA ALA A 260 -48.35 -8.41 -46.23
C ALA A 260 -48.42 -7.94 -47.69
N LEU A 261 -47.36 -7.29 -48.20
CA LEU A 261 -47.28 -6.85 -49.59
C LEU A 261 -47.40 -8.04 -50.55
N LYS A 262 -46.60 -9.10 -50.35
CA LYS A 262 -46.65 -10.30 -51.18
C LYS A 262 -48.02 -10.95 -51.20
N THR A 263 -48.66 -11.04 -50.04
CA THR A 263 -50.04 -11.55 -49.92
C THR A 263 -51.01 -10.70 -50.72
N LYS A 264 -50.86 -9.37 -50.64
CA LYS A 264 -51.74 -8.43 -51.32
C LYS A 264 -51.60 -8.46 -52.84
N GLU A 265 -50.37 -8.48 -53.34
CA GLU A 265 -50.09 -8.59 -54.78
C GLU A 265 -50.68 -9.87 -55.36
N SER A 266 -50.56 -10.99 -54.64
CA SER A 266 -51.15 -12.28 -55.03
C SER A 266 -52.69 -12.22 -55.12
N ALA A 267 -53.33 -11.51 -54.19
CA ALA A 267 -54.78 -11.29 -54.20
C ALA A 267 -55.22 -10.41 -55.38
N ILE A 268 -54.45 -9.37 -55.71
CA ILE A 268 -54.69 -8.51 -56.89
C ILE A 268 -54.54 -9.30 -58.19
N ASP A 269 -53.51 -10.14 -58.31
CA ASP A 269 -53.30 -10.98 -59.49
C ASP A 269 -54.46 -11.93 -59.77
N SER A 270 -55.05 -12.46 -58.70
CA SER A 270 -56.15 -13.42 -58.76
C SER A 270 -57.48 -12.79 -59.18
N ARG A 271 -57.59 -11.45 -59.22
CA ARG A 271 -58.82 -10.79 -59.67
C ARG A 271 -58.97 -10.87 -61.20
N THR A 272 -60.09 -11.43 -61.65
CA THR A 272 -60.39 -11.63 -63.08
C THR A 272 -61.17 -10.48 -63.71
N ASP A 273 -61.65 -9.55 -62.90
CA ASP A 273 -62.46 -8.40 -63.28
C ASP A 273 -61.63 -7.12 -63.44
N LEU A 274 -60.30 -7.19 -63.32
CA LEU A 274 -59.37 -6.09 -63.57
C LEU A 274 -58.55 -6.34 -64.84
N THR A 275 -58.24 -5.25 -65.54
CA THR A 275 -57.24 -5.21 -66.61
C THR A 275 -55.81 -5.34 -66.05
N ASP A 276 -54.85 -5.63 -66.91
CA ASP A 276 -53.44 -5.72 -66.51
C ASP A 276 -52.91 -4.36 -66.04
N GLU A 277 -53.34 -3.26 -66.67
CA GLU A 277 -53.02 -1.90 -66.27
C GLU A 277 -53.54 -1.56 -64.87
N GLU A 278 -54.78 -1.94 -64.55
CA GLU A 278 -55.37 -1.72 -63.22
C GLU A 278 -54.68 -2.55 -62.14
N LYS A 279 -54.33 -3.81 -62.45
CA LYS A 279 -53.53 -4.65 -61.55
C LYS A 279 -52.16 -4.03 -61.30
N ALA A 280 -51.48 -3.57 -62.34
CA ALA A 280 -50.17 -2.94 -62.22
C ALA A 280 -50.24 -1.67 -61.36
N ALA A 281 -51.25 -0.81 -61.57
CA ALA A 281 -51.47 0.38 -60.76
C ALA A 281 -51.73 0.05 -59.28
N ALA A 282 -52.56 -0.97 -59.00
CA ALA A 282 -52.86 -1.40 -57.64
C ALA A 282 -51.62 -1.98 -56.92
N LYS A 283 -50.81 -2.79 -57.60
CA LYS A 283 -49.56 -3.30 -57.02
C LYS A 283 -48.55 -2.18 -56.75
N ALA A 284 -48.44 -1.21 -57.65
CA ALA A 284 -47.59 -0.05 -57.45
C ALA A 284 -48.02 0.77 -56.22
N ASP A 285 -49.32 0.97 -56.02
CA ASP A 285 -49.87 1.62 -54.83
C ASP A 285 -49.59 0.83 -53.53
N ALA A 286 -49.79 -0.50 -53.55
CA ALA A 286 -49.46 -1.37 -52.42
C ALA A 286 -47.96 -1.32 -52.07
N LYS A 287 -47.09 -1.35 -53.09
CA LYS A 287 -45.64 -1.22 -52.93
C LYS A 287 -45.24 0.13 -52.35
N ALA A 288 -45.85 1.23 -52.81
CA ALA A 288 -45.59 2.57 -52.29
C ALA A 288 -45.95 2.68 -50.79
N LYS A 289 -47.11 2.13 -50.39
CA LYS A 289 -47.52 2.06 -48.98
C LYS A 289 -46.58 1.19 -48.14
N ALA A 290 -46.13 0.05 -48.68
CA ALA A 290 -45.15 -0.81 -48.01
C ALA A 290 -43.81 -0.09 -47.80
N ASP A 291 -43.32 0.65 -48.80
CA ASP A 291 -42.09 1.43 -48.70
C ASP A 291 -42.22 2.55 -47.66
N GLU A 292 -43.36 3.23 -47.60
CA GLU A 292 -43.62 4.26 -46.60
C GLU A 292 -43.68 3.67 -45.18
N ALA A 293 -44.33 2.53 -44.99
CA ALA A 293 -44.34 1.82 -43.72
C ALA A 293 -42.93 1.46 -43.24
N LYS A 294 -42.05 1.00 -44.16
CA LYS A 294 -40.66 0.69 -43.82
C LYS A 294 -39.87 1.93 -43.38
N LYS A 295 -40.11 3.09 -43.99
CA LYS A 295 -39.50 4.36 -43.53
C LYS A 295 -40.00 4.75 -42.13
N ASN A 296 -41.29 4.57 -41.86
CA ASN A 296 -41.85 4.81 -40.53
C ASN A 296 -41.25 3.88 -39.46
N ILE A 297 -41.02 2.61 -39.80
CA ILE A 297 -40.30 1.65 -38.94
C ILE A 297 -38.85 2.09 -38.71
N ASP A 298 -38.17 2.62 -39.74
CA ASP A 298 -36.80 3.11 -39.61
C ASP A 298 -36.70 4.35 -38.70
N ALA A 299 -37.68 5.25 -38.79
CA ALA A 299 -37.77 6.46 -37.97
C ALA A 299 -38.18 6.18 -36.51
N ALA A 300 -38.90 5.09 -36.24
CA ALA A 300 -39.29 4.70 -34.90
C ALA A 300 -38.07 4.40 -34.01
N THR A 301 -38.08 4.91 -32.78
CA THR A 301 -36.99 4.69 -31.82
C THR A 301 -37.31 3.64 -30.76
N THR A 302 -38.59 3.42 -30.43
CA THR A 302 -39.01 2.45 -29.43
C THR A 302 -39.65 1.22 -30.05
N ASP A 303 -39.64 0.10 -29.33
CA ASP A 303 -40.34 -1.13 -29.74
C ASP A 303 -41.84 -0.89 -30.00
N GLU A 304 -42.49 -0.08 -29.16
CA GLU A 304 -43.90 0.27 -29.31
C GLU A 304 -44.15 1.07 -30.61
N ALA A 305 -43.32 2.06 -30.91
CA ALA A 305 -43.46 2.83 -32.14
C ALA A 305 -43.21 1.96 -33.40
N VAL A 306 -42.26 1.03 -33.33
CA VAL A 306 -42.03 0.04 -34.39
C VAL A 306 -43.27 -0.85 -34.59
N SER A 307 -43.88 -1.32 -33.50
CA SER A 307 -45.10 -2.13 -33.52
C SER A 307 -46.30 -1.38 -34.12
N GLN A 308 -46.46 -0.10 -33.77
CA GLN A 308 -47.50 0.76 -34.33
C GLN A 308 -47.28 1.00 -35.83
N ALA A 309 -46.06 1.34 -36.25
CA ALA A 309 -45.72 1.55 -37.66
C ALA A 309 -45.95 0.28 -38.50
N LYS A 310 -45.59 -0.90 -37.97
CA LYS A 310 -45.92 -2.20 -38.56
C LYS A 310 -47.43 -2.38 -38.73
N THR A 311 -48.21 -2.13 -37.68
CA THR A 311 -49.67 -2.32 -37.67
C THR A 311 -50.36 -1.39 -38.66
N ALA A 312 -49.99 -0.10 -38.66
CA ALA A 312 -50.49 0.88 -39.62
C ALA A 312 -50.13 0.48 -41.06
N GLY A 313 -48.85 0.17 -41.31
CA GLY A 313 -48.37 -0.19 -42.64
C GLY A 313 -49.02 -1.45 -43.22
N THR A 314 -49.15 -2.51 -42.43
CA THR A 314 -49.86 -3.73 -42.87
C THR A 314 -51.34 -3.44 -43.17
N THR A 315 -52.00 -2.57 -42.40
CA THR A 315 -53.38 -2.15 -42.65
C THR A 315 -53.50 -1.40 -43.97
N GLU A 316 -52.62 -0.42 -44.22
CA GLU A 316 -52.63 0.38 -45.45
C GLU A 316 -52.37 -0.49 -46.69
N VAL A 317 -51.37 -1.37 -46.65
CA VAL A 317 -51.06 -2.31 -47.74
C VAL A 317 -52.26 -3.22 -48.02
N ASN A 318 -52.85 -3.83 -46.99
CA ASN A 318 -54.01 -4.71 -47.15
C ASN A 318 -55.26 -3.96 -47.64
N GLY A 319 -55.36 -2.65 -47.35
CA GLY A 319 -56.46 -1.78 -47.75
C GLY A 319 -56.52 -1.40 -49.22
N VAL A 320 -55.47 -1.66 -50.02
CA VAL A 320 -55.46 -1.34 -51.46
C VAL A 320 -56.53 -2.12 -52.20
N ASN A 321 -57.58 -1.48 -52.69
CA ASN A 321 -58.66 -2.17 -53.40
C ASN A 321 -58.95 -1.45 -54.73
N PRO A 322 -58.41 -1.94 -55.86
CA PRO A 322 -58.70 -1.36 -57.16
C PRO A 322 -60.19 -1.53 -57.52
N ALA A 323 -60.78 -0.47 -58.05
CA ALA A 323 -62.08 -0.53 -58.71
C ALA A 323 -61.89 -0.99 -60.16
N ALA A 324 -62.87 -1.75 -60.67
CA ALA A 324 -63.00 -2.12 -62.08
C ALA A 324 -63.78 -1.05 -62.87
#